data_AF-A0A2V9YCQ7-F1
#
_entry.id   AF-A0A2V9YCQ7-F1
#
_cell.length_a   1.000
_cell.length_b   1.000
_cell.length_c   1.000
_cell.angle_alpha   90.00
_cell.angle_beta   90.00
_cell.angle_gamma   90.00
#
_symmetry.space_group_name_H-M   'P 1'
#
loop_
_entity.id
_entity.type
_entity.pdbx_description
1 polymer ?
#
loop_
_entity_poly.entity_id
_entity_poly.type
_entity_poly.pdbx_seq_one_letter_code
_entity_poly.pdbx_strand_id
1 'polypeptide(L)'
;QVIAALTERARAGVRVNLNLDALGSLTMPKYRFRELRQAGGNVQWYHQMRWYSWPRYNNRTHRELTVIDGRVAFLGGAGFSDQWIYGKSSQPRWRDTMFRVRGDSVASLQGTFAENWVQSAHELLTGKDYFPFESSSGKTLAMVVNSSPSMGGSTPARILFQALVGWCAPSKSAVCKCGY
;
A
#
# COMPACT_ATOMS: atom_id res chain seq x y z
N GLN A 1 -15.22 7.38 9.10
CA GLN A 1 -15.10 6.18 9.96
C GLN A 1 -13.66 5.70 10.10
N VAL A 2 -12.92 5.44 9.01
CA VAL A 2 -11.53 4.96 9.07
C VAL A 2 -10.59 5.89 9.85
N ILE A 3 -10.60 7.20 9.56
CA ILE A 3 -9.74 8.16 10.28
C ILE A 3 -10.04 8.15 11.78
N ALA A 4 -11.31 8.06 12.17
CA ALA A 4 -11.69 8.02 13.59
C ALA A 4 -11.15 6.76 14.28
N ALA A 5 -11.21 5.59 13.63
CA ALA A 5 -10.62 4.37 14.14
C ALA A 5 -9.09 4.48 14.28
N LEU A 6 -8.41 5.06 13.29
CA LEU A 6 -6.97 5.32 13.38
C LEU A 6 -6.63 6.29 14.52
N THR A 7 -7.43 7.34 14.72
CA THR A 7 -7.26 8.29 15.83
C THR A 7 -7.45 7.61 17.18
N GLU A 8 -8.44 6.72 17.33
CA GLU A 8 -8.65 5.96 18.56
C GLU A 8 -7.44 5.07 18.88
N ARG A 9 -6.92 4.34 17.88
CA ARG A 9 -5.71 3.52 18.06
C ARG A 9 -4.48 4.35 18.41
N ALA A 10 -4.31 5.52 17.77
CA ALA A 10 -3.23 6.44 18.10
C ALA A 10 -3.32 6.92 19.56
N ARG A 11 -4.52 7.28 20.05
CA ARG A 11 -4.75 7.62 21.46
C ARG A 11 -4.47 6.47 22.42
N ALA A 12 -4.67 5.23 21.97
CA ALA A 12 -4.32 4.02 22.72
C ALA A 12 -2.81 3.70 22.68
N GLY A 13 -1.97 4.58 22.13
CA GLY A 13 -0.52 4.42 22.08
C GLY A 13 -0.02 3.57 20.90
N VAL A 14 -0.89 3.19 19.98
CA VAL A 14 -0.49 2.48 18.75
C VAL A 14 0.19 3.47 17.81
N ARG A 15 1.36 3.10 17.27
CA ARG A 15 2.01 3.90 16.22
C ARG A 15 1.22 3.81 14.93
N VAL A 16 0.65 4.93 14.50
CA VAL A 16 -0.10 5.03 13.24
C VAL A 16 0.70 5.86 12.25
N ASN A 17 1.17 5.22 11.19
CA ASN A 17 1.86 5.86 10.07
C ASN A 17 0.97 5.81 8.83
N LEU A 18 0.50 6.97 8.38
CA LEU A 18 -0.37 7.11 7.24
C LEU A 18 0.36 7.84 6.11
N ASN A 19 0.54 7.16 4.98
CA ASN A 19 1.12 7.75 3.78
C ASN A 19 0.05 7.86 2.70
N LEU A 20 -0.19 9.08 2.21
CA LEU A 20 -1.26 9.38 1.27
C LEU A 20 -0.70 9.95 -0.02
N ASP A 21 -1.23 9.54 -1.18
CA ASP A 21 -0.89 10.16 -2.45
C ASP A 21 -1.45 11.59 -2.49
N ALA A 22 -0.57 12.58 -2.66
CA ALA A 22 -0.95 13.98 -2.69
C ALA A 22 -1.91 14.30 -3.86
N LEU A 23 -1.75 13.60 -4.99
CA LEU A 23 -2.51 13.86 -6.22
C LEU A 23 -3.88 13.16 -6.20
N GLY A 24 -3.91 11.89 -5.77
CA GLY A 24 -5.15 11.14 -5.54
C GLY A 24 -6.02 11.70 -4.40
N SER A 25 -5.44 12.47 -3.50
CA SER A 25 -6.14 13.03 -2.33
C SER A 25 -6.30 14.55 -2.37
N LEU A 26 -6.18 15.19 -3.54
CA LEU A 26 -6.34 16.65 -3.67
C LEU A 26 -7.68 17.17 -3.14
N THR A 27 -8.73 16.35 -3.24
CA THR A 27 -10.09 16.65 -2.76
C THR A 27 -10.27 16.41 -1.26
N MET A 28 -9.27 15.85 -0.56
CA MET A 28 -9.32 15.58 0.88
C MET A 28 -8.74 16.76 1.66
N PRO A 29 -9.57 17.51 2.40
CA PRO A 29 -9.08 18.67 3.13
C PRO A 29 -8.24 18.24 4.33
N LYS A 30 -7.06 18.83 4.46
CA LYS A 30 -6.03 18.47 5.45
C LYS A 30 -6.53 18.53 6.91
N TYR A 31 -7.55 19.35 7.21
CA TYR A 31 -8.12 19.46 8.55
C TYR A 31 -8.71 18.13 9.06
N ARG A 32 -9.15 17.22 8.17
CA ARG A 32 -9.69 15.91 8.58
C ARG A 32 -8.68 15.05 9.33
N PHE A 33 -7.38 15.29 9.14
CA PHE A 33 -6.31 14.56 9.81
C PHE A 33 -5.80 15.26 11.07
N ARG A 34 -6.38 16.40 11.45
CA ARG A 34 -5.92 17.19 12.61
C ARG A 34 -6.00 16.38 13.91
N GLU A 35 -7.13 15.70 14.13
CA GLU A 35 -7.33 14.89 15.34
C GLU A 35 -6.38 13.70 15.38
N LEU A 36 -6.14 13.05 14.23
CA LEU A 36 -5.17 11.95 14.14
C LEU A 36 -3.77 12.41 14.49
N ARG A 37 -3.33 13.57 13.97
CA ARG A 37 -2.03 14.15 14.31
C ARG A 37 -1.92 14.53 15.79
N GLN A 38 -2.98 15.12 16.34
CA GLN A 38 -3.03 15.46 17.78
C GLN A 38 -2.99 14.22 18.68
N ALA A 39 -3.53 13.09 18.21
CA ALA A 39 -3.43 11.81 18.88
C ALA A 39 -2.06 11.12 18.77
N GLY A 40 -1.08 11.74 18.10
CA GLY A 40 0.25 11.16 17.87
C GLY A 40 0.40 10.35 16.59
N GLY A 41 -0.61 10.36 15.71
CA GLY A 41 -0.53 9.72 14.39
C GLY A 41 0.33 10.52 13.41
N ASN A 42 1.19 9.83 12.68
CA ASN A 42 2.04 10.42 11.65
C ASN A 42 1.31 10.40 10.30
N VAL A 43 1.10 11.56 9.68
CA VAL A 43 0.40 11.68 8.40
C VAL A 43 1.26 12.41 7.38
N GLN A 44 1.74 11.67 6.40
CA GLN A 44 2.64 12.13 5.34
C GLN A 44 1.96 12.08 3.98
N TRP A 45 2.40 12.99 3.10
CA TRP A 45 1.92 13.08 1.73
C TRP A 45 3.05 12.68 0.79
N TYR A 46 2.85 11.59 0.05
CA TYR A 46 3.75 11.14 -1.00
C TYR A 46 3.61 12.01 -2.25
N HIS A 47 4.73 12.28 -2.93
CA HIS A 47 4.79 13.16 -4.12
C HIS A 47 4.12 14.53 -3.96
N GLN A 48 4.49 15.28 -2.92
CA GLN A 48 4.07 16.68 -2.82
C GLN A 48 4.54 17.46 -4.08
N MET A 49 3.59 18.04 -4.81
CA MET A 49 3.86 18.79 -6.04
C MET A 49 4.77 19.99 -5.72
N ARG A 50 6.05 19.86 -6.11
CA ARG A 50 6.98 20.99 -6.21
C ARG A 50 6.96 21.52 -7.63
N TRP A 51 7.11 22.82 -7.78
CA TRP A 51 7.03 23.52 -9.07
C TRP A 51 8.09 23.09 -10.10
N TYR A 52 9.12 22.35 -9.70
CA TYR A 52 10.12 21.74 -10.59
C TYR A 52 9.82 20.27 -10.98
N SER A 53 8.73 19.67 -10.51
CA SER A 53 8.44 18.24 -10.67
C SER A 53 7.49 17.89 -11.83
N TRP A 54 7.24 18.84 -12.75
CA TRP A 54 6.32 18.70 -13.88
C TRP A 54 6.48 17.43 -14.74
N PRO A 55 7.71 16.91 -15.02
CA PRO A 55 7.85 15.69 -15.82
C PRO A 55 7.46 14.38 -15.09
N ARG A 56 7.23 14.41 -13.76
CA ARG A 56 6.95 13.21 -12.93
C ARG A 56 5.47 13.03 -12.59
N TYR A 57 4.58 13.69 -13.33
CA TYR A 57 3.13 13.71 -13.09
C TYR A 57 2.45 12.32 -13.07
N ASN A 58 3.07 11.33 -13.73
CA ASN A 58 2.54 9.96 -13.83
C ASN A 58 3.12 8.98 -12.78
N ASN A 59 4.02 9.44 -11.91
CA ASN A 59 4.58 8.61 -10.84
C ASN A 59 3.64 8.62 -9.64
N ARG A 60 2.46 8.03 -9.79
CA ARG A 60 1.48 7.89 -8.70
C ARG A 60 1.81 6.66 -7.87
N THR A 61 1.54 6.71 -6.56
CA THR A 61 1.44 5.47 -5.78
C THR A 61 0.02 4.96 -5.83
N HIS A 62 -0.25 4.06 -6.75
CA HIS A 62 -1.49 3.28 -6.80
C HIS A 62 -1.40 2.04 -5.88
N ARG A 63 -0.71 2.16 -4.75
CA ARG A 63 -0.49 1.06 -3.81
C ARG A 63 -1.49 1.19 -2.67
N GLU A 64 -2.57 0.41 -2.70
CA GLU A 64 -3.43 0.22 -1.53
C GLU A 64 -2.82 -0.86 -0.63
N LEU A 65 -2.06 -0.43 0.38
CA LEU A 65 -1.38 -1.33 1.32
C LEU A 65 -1.64 -0.88 2.76
N THR A 66 -2.09 -1.81 3.59
CA THR A 66 -2.20 -1.63 5.05
C THR A 66 -1.44 -2.75 5.74
N VAL A 67 -0.54 -2.41 6.65
CA VAL A 67 0.18 -3.40 7.47
C VAL A 67 -0.09 -3.14 8.95
N ILE A 68 -0.35 -4.21 9.69
CA ILE A 68 -0.70 -4.20 11.11
C ILE A 68 0.35 -5.03 11.86
N ASP A 69 1.02 -4.39 12.81
CA ASP A 69 2.04 -4.96 13.71
C ASP A 69 3.21 -5.67 12.99
N GLY A 70 3.41 -5.42 11.69
CA GLY A 70 4.36 -6.17 10.87
C GLY A 70 3.99 -7.66 10.66
N ARG A 71 2.77 -8.07 11.00
CA ARG A 71 2.31 -9.48 10.99
C ARG A 71 1.16 -9.78 10.05
N VAL A 72 0.32 -8.79 9.78
CA VAL A 72 -0.82 -8.92 8.88
C VAL A 72 -0.78 -7.77 7.88
N ALA A 73 -0.91 -8.09 6.60
CA ALA A 73 -1.01 -7.09 5.55
C ALA A 73 -2.30 -7.26 4.74
N PHE A 74 -2.86 -6.15 4.30
CA PHE A 74 -3.95 -6.09 3.33
C PHE A 74 -3.47 -5.36 2.09
N LEU A 75 -3.69 -5.96 0.93
CA LEU A 75 -3.36 -5.38 -0.37
C LEU A 75 -4.40 -5.77 -1.42
N GLY A 76 -4.56 -4.96 -2.46
CA GLY A 76 -5.48 -5.20 -3.56
C GLY A 76 -5.74 -3.91 -4.32
N GLY A 77 -6.89 -3.78 -5.00
CA GLY A 77 -7.25 -2.55 -5.71
C GLY A 77 -8.22 -1.63 -4.96
N ALA A 78 -8.80 -2.08 -3.85
CA ALA A 78 -9.77 -1.27 -3.11
C ALA A 78 -9.07 -0.28 -2.16
N GLY A 79 -9.34 1.00 -2.37
CA GLY A 79 -8.96 2.07 -1.44
C GLY A 79 -9.98 2.28 -0.32
N PHE A 80 -9.74 3.29 0.52
CA PHE A 80 -10.67 3.73 1.56
C PHE A 80 -11.58 4.85 1.05
N SER A 81 -12.60 4.49 0.26
CA SER A 81 -13.66 5.40 -0.19
C SER A 81 -15.03 4.72 -0.16
N ASP A 82 -16.08 5.54 -0.02
CA ASP A 82 -17.46 5.08 0.09
C ASP A 82 -17.90 4.28 -1.14
N GLN A 83 -17.35 4.52 -2.33
CA GLN A 83 -17.72 3.84 -3.59
C GLN A 83 -17.50 2.31 -3.62
N TRP A 84 -16.59 1.79 -2.79
CA TRP A 84 -16.39 0.33 -2.65
C TRP A 84 -17.36 -0.29 -1.64
N ILE A 85 -17.88 0.50 -0.68
CA ILE A 85 -18.75 0.01 0.41
C ILE A 85 -20.23 0.27 0.08
N TYR A 86 -20.53 1.49 -0.37
CA TYR A 86 -21.84 2.02 -0.65
C TYR A 86 -21.94 2.33 -2.14
N GLY A 87 -22.91 1.70 -2.82
CA GLY A 87 -23.27 2.09 -4.18
C GLY A 87 -23.96 3.45 -4.14
N LYS A 88 -23.91 4.23 -5.22
CA LYS A 88 -24.79 5.38 -5.39
C LYS A 88 -26.09 4.90 -6.03
N SER A 89 -27.21 5.61 -5.86
CA SER A 89 -28.51 5.20 -6.42
C SER A 89 -28.46 4.93 -7.93
N SER A 90 -27.55 5.60 -8.65
CA SER A 90 -27.33 5.45 -10.09
C SER A 90 -26.07 4.66 -10.47
N GLN A 91 -25.25 4.22 -9.51
CA GLN A 91 -24.00 3.50 -9.80
C GLN A 91 -23.78 2.32 -8.83
N PRO A 92 -23.63 1.09 -9.35
CA PRO A 92 -23.33 -0.06 -8.51
C PRO A 92 -21.98 0.10 -7.80
N ARG A 93 -21.82 -0.62 -6.69
CA ARG A 93 -20.56 -0.69 -5.95
C ARG A 93 -19.43 -1.16 -6.86
N TRP A 94 -18.25 -0.58 -6.67
CA TRP A 94 -17.06 -1.03 -7.40
C TRP A 94 -16.69 -2.45 -6.96
N ARG A 95 -16.48 -3.33 -7.95
CA ARG A 95 -16.00 -4.69 -7.72
C ARG A 95 -14.48 -4.66 -7.72
N ASP A 96 -13.88 -5.01 -6.59
CA ASP A 96 -12.43 -5.14 -6.46
C ASP A 96 -12.06 -6.40 -5.68
N THR A 97 -10.78 -6.74 -5.66
CA THR A 97 -10.23 -7.89 -4.95
C THR A 97 -9.20 -7.42 -3.94
N MET A 98 -9.39 -7.82 -2.68
CA MET A 98 -8.43 -7.58 -1.59
C MET A 98 -7.94 -8.91 -1.02
N PHE A 99 -6.66 -8.95 -0.69
CA PHE A 99 -6.00 -10.10 -0.09
C PHE A 99 -5.58 -9.75 1.34
N ARG A 100 -5.80 -10.70 2.26
CA ARG A 100 -5.20 -10.67 3.60
C ARG A 100 -4.01 -11.63 3.62
N VAL A 101 -2.82 -11.08 3.82
CA VAL A 101 -1.56 -11.83 3.85
C VAL A 101 -1.05 -11.94 5.29
N ARG A 102 -0.52 -13.11 5.62
CA ARG A 102 0.16 -13.43 6.87
C ARG A 102 1.42 -14.22 6.57
N GLY A 103 2.36 -14.20 7.51
CA GLY A 103 3.63 -14.89 7.40
C GLY A 103 4.71 -14.08 6.71
N ASP A 104 5.77 -14.74 6.28
CA ASP A 104 7.04 -14.11 5.90
C ASP A 104 6.91 -13.06 4.80
N SER A 105 5.94 -13.21 3.89
CA SER A 105 5.64 -12.22 2.84
C SER A 105 5.22 -10.85 3.39
N VAL A 106 4.73 -10.76 4.63
CA VAL A 106 4.37 -9.49 5.26
C VAL A 106 5.60 -8.61 5.46
N ALA A 107 6.78 -9.17 5.74
CA ALA A 107 8.01 -8.38 5.87
C ALA A 107 8.36 -7.65 4.56
N SER A 108 8.18 -8.31 3.41
CA SER A 108 8.39 -7.68 2.09
C SER A 108 7.36 -6.58 1.81
N LEU A 109 6.10 -6.79 2.20
CA LEU A 109 5.06 -5.77 2.10
C LEU A 109 5.35 -4.58 3.01
N GLN A 110 5.75 -4.82 4.26
CA GLN A 110 6.19 -3.78 5.18
C GLN A 110 7.38 -3.01 4.62
N GLY A 111 8.36 -3.68 4.00
CA GLY A 111 9.47 -3.04 3.30
C GLY A 111 8.99 -2.11 2.18
N THR A 112 8.00 -2.56 1.40
CA THR A 112 7.36 -1.77 0.33
C THR A 112 6.70 -0.49 0.88
N PHE A 113 6.09 -0.55 2.07
CA PHE A 113 5.57 0.63 2.76
C PHE A 113 6.70 1.53 3.29
N ALA A 114 7.73 0.93 3.90
CA ALA A 114 8.88 1.65 4.46
C ALA A 114 9.66 2.43 3.39
N GLU A 115 9.80 1.89 2.18
CA GLU A 115 10.38 2.61 1.02
C GLU A 115 9.64 3.93 0.74
N ASN A 116 8.30 3.88 0.69
CA ASN A 116 7.48 5.07 0.49
C ASN A 116 7.57 6.01 1.70
N TRP A 117 7.62 5.45 2.92
CA TRP A 117 7.74 6.22 4.15
C TRP A 117 9.01 7.05 4.18
N VAL A 118 10.17 6.44 3.89
CA VAL A 118 11.47 7.13 3.83
C VAL A 118 11.41 8.31 2.85
N GLN A 119 10.79 8.13 1.68
CA GLN A 119 10.70 9.20 0.69
C GLN A 119 9.79 10.36 1.13
N SER A 120 8.74 10.08 1.89
CA SER A 120 7.79 11.11 2.33
C SER A 120 8.15 11.75 3.68
N ALA A 121 8.66 10.95 4.62
CA ALA A 121 8.89 11.30 6.00
C ALA A 121 10.38 11.56 6.32
N HIS A 122 11.29 11.12 5.44
CA HIS A 122 12.74 11.10 5.69
C HIS A 122 13.13 10.30 6.95
N GLU A 123 12.33 9.29 7.27
CA GLU A 123 12.49 8.43 8.45
C GLU A 123 12.56 6.97 8.02
N LEU A 124 13.51 6.23 8.58
CA LEU A 124 13.65 4.79 8.39
C LEU A 124 12.85 4.03 9.45
N LEU A 125 11.80 3.32 9.01
CA LEU A 125 11.09 2.39 9.88
C LEU A 125 11.97 1.17 10.10
N THR A 126 12.38 0.92 11.35
CA THR A 126 13.27 -0.20 11.70
C THR A 126 12.91 -0.81 13.05
N GLY A 127 13.49 -1.98 13.34
CA GLY A 127 13.32 -2.67 14.61
C GLY A 127 12.08 -3.56 14.69
N LYS A 128 11.97 -4.26 15.81
CA LYS A 128 10.98 -5.33 16.06
C LYS A 128 9.52 -4.88 15.99
N ASP A 129 9.27 -3.58 16.24
CA ASP A 129 7.91 -3.02 16.24
C ASP A 129 7.33 -2.92 14.81
N TYR A 130 8.20 -2.83 13.79
CA TYR A 130 7.80 -2.80 12.38
C TYR A 130 8.14 -4.11 11.67
N PHE A 131 9.26 -4.76 12.04
CA PHE A 131 9.74 -6.00 11.44
C PHE A 131 9.95 -7.07 12.53
N PRO A 132 8.86 -7.65 13.08
CA PRO A 132 8.98 -8.78 13.98
C PRO A 132 9.53 -9.98 13.22
N PHE A 133 10.60 -10.58 13.73
CA PHE A 133 11.16 -11.81 13.16
C PHE A 133 10.41 -13.01 13.73
N GLU A 134 9.31 -13.38 13.07
CA GLU A 134 8.53 -14.58 13.39
C GLU A 134 8.36 -15.37 12.10
N SER A 135 9.07 -16.50 11.98
CA SER A 135 8.87 -17.39 10.84
C SER A 135 7.50 -18.04 10.95
N SER A 136 6.69 -17.88 9.91
CA SER A 136 5.36 -18.49 9.84
C SER A 136 5.31 -19.41 8.63
N SER A 137 5.13 -20.70 8.88
CA SER A 137 4.97 -21.73 7.85
C SER A 137 3.58 -21.71 7.23
N GLY A 138 3.34 -20.71 6.38
CA GLY A 138 2.21 -20.74 5.45
C GLY A 138 2.33 -21.93 4.49
N LYS A 139 1.21 -22.58 4.15
CA LYS A 139 1.18 -23.68 3.17
C LYS A 139 1.24 -23.20 1.72
N THR A 140 1.15 -21.89 1.50
CA THR A 140 1.09 -21.27 0.18
C THR A 140 2.39 -20.55 -0.10
N LEU A 141 3.04 -20.88 -1.23
CA LEU A 141 4.18 -20.12 -1.73
C LEU A 141 3.68 -18.76 -2.23
N ALA A 142 4.26 -17.68 -1.71
CA ALA A 142 3.92 -16.32 -2.11
C ALA A 142 5.19 -15.51 -2.38
N MET A 143 5.17 -14.75 -3.47
CA MET A 143 6.23 -13.81 -3.83
C MET A 143 5.62 -12.41 -3.88
N VAL A 144 6.25 -11.47 -3.18
CA VAL A 144 5.86 -10.06 -3.22
C VAL A 144 6.68 -9.38 -4.30
N VAL A 145 6.00 -8.71 -5.23
CA VAL A 145 6.64 -7.92 -6.28
C VAL A 145 6.12 -6.50 -6.23
N ASN A 146 7.01 -5.58 -5.90
CA ASN A 146 6.74 -4.14 -5.91
C ASN A 146 7.22 -3.51 -7.23
N SER A 147 6.55 -2.43 -7.63
CA SER A 147 6.98 -1.58 -8.74
C SER A 147 7.14 -0.15 -8.26
N SER A 148 8.31 0.44 -8.49
CA SER A 148 8.59 1.85 -8.20
C SER A 148 8.96 2.58 -9.50
N PRO A 149 8.59 3.85 -9.66
CA PRO A 149 9.00 4.65 -10.80
C PRO A 149 10.46 5.14 -10.72
N SER A 150 11.19 4.83 -9.63
CA SER A 150 12.64 5.03 -9.57
C SER A 150 13.36 4.18 -10.62
N MET A 151 14.53 4.62 -11.07
CA MET A 151 15.36 3.85 -12.01
C MET A 151 15.61 2.44 -11.46
N GLY A 152 15.25 1.41 -12.22
CA GLY A 152 15.31 0.00 -11.79
C GLY A 152 14.15 -0.50 -10.92
N GLY A 153 13.24 0.37 -10.50
CA GLY A 153 12.11 0.02 -9.63
C GLY A 153 11.02 -0.81 -10.30
N SER A 154 10.99 -0.87 -11.64
CA SER A 154 10.09 -1.73 -12.42
C SER A 154 10.74 -3.05 -12.87
N THR A 155 12.06 -3.21 -12.66
CA THR A 155 12.83 -4.37 -13.08
C THR A 155 12.31 -5.68 -12.45
N PRO A 156 12.01 -5.76 -11.14
CA PRO A 156 11.47 -6.99 -10.54
C PRO A 156 10.14 -7.42 -11.18
N ALA A 157 9.22 -6.47 -11.40
CA ALA A 157 7.94 -6.73 -12.04
C ALA A 157 8.09 -7.19 -13.50
N ARG A 158 9.05 -6.61 -14.22
CA ARG A 158 9.34 -7.00 -15.61
C ARG A 158 9.97 -8.39 -15.70
N ILE A 159 10.91 -8.71 -14.81
CA ILE A 159 11.52 -10.05 -14.73
C ILE A 159 10.45 -11.09 -14.38
N LEU A 160 9.59 -10.82 -13.38
CA LEU A 160 8.51 -11.75 -13.05
C LEU A 160 7.56 -11.94 -14.23
N PHE A 161 7.15 -10.86 -14.89
CA PHE A 161 6.27 -10.95 -16.06
C PHE A 161 6.90 -11.81 -17.18
N GLN A 162 8.18 -11.59 -17.49
CA GLN A 162 8.91 -12.38 -18.49
C GLN A 162 9.04 -13.85 -18.08
N ALA A 163 9.30 -14.12 -16.79
CA ALA A 163 9.37 -15.48 -16.26
C ALA A 163 8.01 -16.19 -16.35
N LEU A 164 6.91 -15.51 -16.02
CA LEU A 164 5.55 -16.05 -16.13
C LEU A 164 5.18 -16.35 -17.59
N VAL A 165 5.50 -15.45 -18.53
CA VAL A 165 5.27 -15.68 -19.96
C VAL A 165 6.10 -16.86 -20.46
N GLY A 166 7.39 -16.93 -20.09
CA GLY A 166 8.27 -18.05 -20.44
C GLY A 166 7.80 -19.39 -19.86
N TRP A 167 7.24 -19.38 -18.65
CA TRP A 167 6.66 -20.58 -18.01
C TRP A 167 5.37 -21.07 -18.69
N CYS A 168 4.59 -20.16 -19.29
CA CYS A 168 3.37 -20.53 -20.00
C CYS A 168 3.63 -21.14 -21.38
N ALA A 169 4.77 -20.83 -22.02
CA ALA A 169 5.06 -21.30 -23.38
C ALA A 169 5.10 -22.84 -23.54
N PRO A 170 5.47 -23.64 -22.52
CA PRO A 170 5.37 -25.11 -22.58
C PRO A 170 4.36 -25.75 -21.60
N SER A 171 3.68 -25.00 -20.72
CA SER A 171 2.83 -25.59 -19.65
C SER A 171 1.33 -25.33 -19.83
N LYS A 172 0.47 -26.29 -19.45
CA LYS A 172 -0.99 -26.12 -19.34
C LYS A 172 -1.37 -25.25 -18.12
N SER A 173 -0.73 -24.10 -17.96
CA SER A 173 -0.95 -23.18 -16.85
C SER A 173 -1.71 -21.95 -17.34
N ALA A 174 -2.78 -21.57 -16.64
CA ALA A 174 -3.54 -20.36 -16.93
C ALA A 174 -3.11 -19.22 -15.99
N VAL A 175 -2.67 -18.10 -16.56
CA VAL A 175 -2.39 -16.87 -15.80
C VAL A 175 -3.59 -15.94 -15.96
N CYS A 176 -4.34 -15.72 -14.87
CA CYS A 176 -5.40 -14.72 -14.84
C CYS A 176 -4.84 -13.40 -14.30
N LYS A 177 -4.78 -12.37 -15.16
CA LYS A 177 -4.51 -11.00 -14.74
C LYS A 177 -5.84 -10.26 -14.64
N CYS A 178 -6.25 -9.92 -13.42
CA CYS A 178 -7.35 -9.00 -13.20
C CYS A 178 -6.75 -7.58 -13.13
N GLY A 179 -6.81 -6.85 -14.24
CA GLY A 179 -6.47 -5.43 -14.31
C GLY A 179 -7.73 -4.61 -14.63
N TYR A 180 -7.76 -3.37 -14.19
CA TYR A 180 -8.68 -2.37 -14.73
C TYR A 180 -8.27 -2.00 -16.16
#